data_AF-A0A7S3KF26-F1
#
_entry.id   AF-A0A7S3KF26-F1
#
_cell.length_a   1.000
_cell.length_b   1.000
_cell.length_c   1.000
_cell.angle_alpha   90.00
_cell.angle_beta   90.00
_cell.angle_gamma   90.00
#
_symmetry.space_group_name_H-M   'P 1'
#
loop_
_entity.id
_entity.type
_entity.pdbx_description
1 polymer ?
#
loop_
_entity_poly.entity_id
_entity_poly.type
_entity_poly.pdbx_seq_one_letter_code
_entity_poly.pdbx_strand_id
1 'polypeptide(L)'
;VSIYKGGQEEPRSKVCAEFFYKEYIVDYALTQMDPIQISIWNGIVMGGGVGVSCHSPIRIATEKSVYAMPETAIGFFTDVGGSYFLARLKDNISNGLFLGLTGHRLKAKDLLKWGVATNYIETSN
;
A
#
# COMPACT_ATOMS: atom_id res chain seq x y z
N VAL A 1 -8.16 -19.16 2.59
CA VAL A 1 -9.35 -20.06 2.68
C VAL A 1 -10.66 -19.36 2.32
N SER A 2 -10.87 -18.07 2.64
CA SER A 2 -12.10 -17.33 2.25
C SER A 2 -12.17 -16.99 0.76
N ILE A 3 -11.08 -16.51 0.16
CA ILE A 3 -11.04 -16.03 -1.24
C ILE A 3 -11.07 -17.19 -2.25
N TYR A 4 -10.40 -18.30 -1.92
CA TYR A 4 -10.42 -19.52 -2.73
C TYR A 4 -11.83 -20.15 -2.76
N LYS A 5 -12.54 -20.16 -1.62
CA LYS A 5 -13.94 -20.60 -1.56
C LYS A 5 -14.88 -19.64 -2.31
N GLY A 6 -14.66 -18.33 -2.16
CA GLY A 6 -15.40 -17.29 -2.88
C GLY A 6 -15.15 -17.26 -4.39
N GLY A 7 -14.12 -17.93 -4.90
CA GLY A 7 -13.84 -18.07 -6.32
C GLY A 7 -14.47 -19.31 -6.96
N GLN A 8 -14.86 -20.31 -6.18
CA GLN A 8 -15.41 -21.58 -6.68
C GLN A 8 -16.93 -21.67 -6.63
N GLU A 9 -17.59 -20.88 -5.80
CA GLU A 9 -19.05 -20.92 -5.64
C GLU A 9 -19.64 -19.50 -5.72
N GLU A 10 -20.63 -19.34 -6.60
CA GLU A 10 -21.57 -18.21 -6.74
C GLU A 10 -21.16 -16.94 -7.53
N PRO A 11 -22.15 -16.22 -8.12
CA PRO A 11 -21.99 -14.93 -8.82
C PRO A 11 -21.23 -13.84 -8.03
N ARG A 12 -21.04 -14.03 -6.72
CA ARG A 12 -20.20 -13.21 -5.84
C ARG A 12 -18.72 -13.21 -6.25
N SER A 13 -18.24 -14.33 -6.82
CA SER A 13 -16.89 -14.47 -7.40
C SER A 13 -16.60 -13.44 -8.49
N LYS A 14 -17.57 -13.17 -9.37
CA LYS A 14 -17.44 -12.20 -10.47
C LYS A 14 -17.35 -10.77 -9.96
N VAL A 15 -18.16 -10.42 -8.95
CA VAL A 15 -18.13 -9.08 -8.33
C VAL A 15 -16.78 -8.82 -7.65
N CYS A 16 -16.26 -9.81 -6.90
CA CYS A 16 -14.93 -9.69 -6.29
C CYS A 16 -13.81 -9.58 -7.33
N ALA A 17 -13.86 -10.39 -8.40
CA ALA A 17 -12.87 -10.33 -9.47
C ALA A 17 -12.92 -8.98 -10.21
N GLU A 18 -14.11 -8.46 -10.48
CA GLU A 18 -14.30 -7.15 -11.12
C GLU A 18 -13.82 -6.01 -10.23
N PHE A 19 -14.02 -6.10 -8.91
CA PHE A 19 -13.49 -5.15 -7.96
C PHE A 19 -11.96 -5.07 -8.02
N PHE A 20 -11.26 -6.19 -7.84
CA PHE A 20 -9.79 -6.23 -7.89
C PHE A 20 -9.24 -5.85 -9.26
N TYR A 21 -9.93 -6.24 -10.34
CA TYR A 21 -9.57 -5.82 -11.69
C TYR A 21 -9.60 -4.29 -11.84
N LYS A 22 -10.66 -3.64 -11.36
CA LYS A 22 -10.77 -2.18 -11.39
C LYS A 22 -9.76 -1.51 -10.47
N GLU A 23 -9.56 -2.02 -9.26
CA GLU A 23 -8.57 -1.53 -8.31
C GLU A 23 -7.17 -1.53 -8.93
N TYR A 24 -6.72 -2.66 -9.47
CA TYR A 24 -5.39 -2.76 -10.08
C TYR A 24 -5.22 -1.89 -11.33
N ILE A 25 -6.30 -1.68 -12.11
CA ILE A 25 -6.26 -0.73 -13.23
C ILE A 25 -6.08 0.70 -12.72
N VAL A 26 -6.79 1.09 -11.66
CA VAL A 26 -6.66 2.43 -11.07
C VAL A 26 -5.26 2.63 -10.49
N ASP A 27 -4.76 1.68 -9.70
CA ASP A 27 -3.41 1.74 -9.14
C ASP A 27 -2.37 1.87 -10.26
N TYR A 28 -2.49 1.06 -11.30
CA TYR A 28 -1.59 1.13 -12.46
C TYR A 28 -1.70 2.46 -13.20
N ALA A 29 -2.92 2.96 -13.44
CA ALA A 29 -3.14 4.24 -14.11
C ALA A 29 -2.52 5.41 -13.32
N LEU A 30 -2.61 5.40 -11.98
CA LEU A 30 -1.97 6.39 -11.12
C LEU A 30 -0.43 6.33 -11.24
N THR A 31 0.16 5.16 -11.51
CA THR A 31 1.61 5.05 -11.74
C THR A 31 2.06 5.63 -13.09
N GLN A 32 1.16 5.69 -14.08
CA GLN A 32 1.46 6.11 -15.45
C GLN A 32 0.91 7.51 -15.79
N MET A 33 0.18 8.14 -14.87
CA MET A 33 -0.44 9.45 -15.15
C MET A 33 0.62 10.55 -15.28
N ASP A 34 0.34 11.49 -16.18
CA ASP A 34 1.04 12.76 -16.32
C ASP A 34 -0.04 13.85 -16.17
N PRO A 35 -0.22 14.44 -14.97
CA PRO A 35 0.80 15.10 -14.15
C PRO A 35 1.38 14.27 -12.99
N ILE A 36 2.49 14.75 -12.42
CA ILE A 36 3.14 14.18 -11.23
C ILE A 36 2.16 14.12 -10.05
N GLN A 37 1.88 12.90 -9.59
CA GLN A 37 1.11 12.67 -8.36
C GLN A 37 1.94 13.08 -7.13
N ILE A 38 1.27 13.73 -6.17
CA ILE A 38 1.80 14.01 -4.83
C ILE A 38 0.84 13.39 -3.82
N SER A 39 1.36 12.54 -2.96
CA SER A 39 0.58 11.88 -1.91
C SER A 39 0.93 12.43 -0.54
N ILE A 40 -0.05 12.98 0.16
CA ILE A 40 0.12 13.49 1.53
C ILE A 40 -0.55 12.49 2.48
N TRP A 41 0.25 11.89 3.35
CA TRP A 41 -0.20 10.94 4.34
C TRP A 41 -0.45 11.65 5.67
N ASN A 42 -1.73 11.83 6.02
CA ASN A 42 -2.15 12.44 7.28
C ASN A 42 -3.09 11.50 8.04
N GLY A 43 -2.53 10.41 8.54
CA GLY A 43 -3.28 9.36 9.22
C GLY A 43 -2.87 7.97 8.78
N ILE A 44 -3.82 7.03 8.83
CA ILE A 44 -3.60 5.62 8.51
C ILE A 44 -3.56 5.43 6.99
N VAL A 45 -2.54 4.73 6.50
CA VAL A 45 -2.35 4.36 5.09
C VAL A 45 -2.07 2.86 5.02
N MET A 46 -3.06 2.07 4.60
CA MET A 46 -3.02 0.59 4.54
C MET A 46 -3.82 0.09 3.33
N GLY A 47 -3.52 -1.12 2.81
CA GLY A 47 -4.24 -1.76 1.70
C GLY A 47 -4.46 -0.84 0.50
N GLY A 48 -5.72 -0.67 0.07
CA GLY A 48 -6.08 0.25 -1.01
C GLY A 48 -5.55 1.69 -0.87
N GLY A 49 -5.40 2.21 0.37
CA GLY A 49 -4.78 3.52 0.60
C GLY A 49 -3.29 3.56 0.21
N VAL A 50 -2.59 2.43 0.38
CA VAL A 50 -1.24 2.22 -0.12
C VAL A 50 -1.26 2.12 -1.65
N GLY A 51 -2.24 1.42 -2.23
CA GLY A 51 -2.38 1.29 -3.68
C GLY A 51 -2.48 2.62 -4.41
N VAL A 52 -3.37 3.49 -3.94
CA VAL A 52 -3.58 4.79 -4.59
C VAL A 52 -2.46 5.80 -4.34
N SER A 53 -1.50 5.53 -3.45
CA SER A 53 -0.55 6.58 -3.00
C SER A 53 0.93 6.17 -2.93
N CYS A 54 1.25 4.89 -2.79
CA CYS A 54 2.63 4.42 -2.61
C CYS A 54 3.44 4.43 -3.92
N HIS A 55 2.76 4.36 -5.05
CA HIS A 55 3.39 4.48 -6.37
C HIS A 55 3.70 5.92 -6.77
N SER A 56 3.15 6.90 -6.03
CA SER A 56 3.44 8.33 -6.22
C SER A 56 4.95 8.59 -6.06
N PRO A 57 5.59 9.35 -6.97
CA PRO A 57 7.02 9.67 -6.85
C PRO A 57 7.30 10.56 -5.64
N ILE A 58 6.31 11.34 -5.19
CA ILE A 58 6.40 12.19 -4.00
C ILE A 58 5.39 11.70 -2.96
N ARG A 59 5.88 11.29 -1.79
CA ARG A 59 5.10 10.75 -0.66
C ARG A 59 5.50 11.48 0.61
N ILE A 60 4.60 12.35 1.09
CA ILE A 60 4.83 13.24 2.21
C ILE A 60 4.16 12.64 3.44
N ALA A 61 4.95 12.18 4.40
CA ALA A 61 4.46 11.76 5.71
C ALA A 61 4.26 12.96 6.64
N THR A 62 3.40 12.77 7.62
CA THR A 62 3.17 13.68 8.75
C THR A 62 3.36 12.94 10.07
N GLU A 63 3.40 13.65 11.20
CA GLU A 63 3.49 13.04 12.53
C GLU A 63 2.33 12.06 12.83
N LYS A 64 1.21 12.20 12.11
CA LYS A 64 0.02 11.34 12.21
C LYS A 64 0.08 10.12 11.28
N SER A 65 1.06 10.04 10.38
CA SER A 65 1.20 8.93 9.43
C SER A 65 1.44 7.59 10.11
N VAL A 66 0.59 6.61 9.80
CA VAL A 66 0.74 5.21 10.19
C VAL A 66 0.58 4.33 8.96
N TYR A 67 1.67 3.74 8.51
CA TYR A 67 1.71 2.85 7.35
C TYR A 67 1.70 1.38 7.79
N ALA A 68 0.95 0.52 7.12
CA ALA A 68 1.10 -0.93 7.26
C ALA A 68 0.55 -1.69 6.05
N MET A 69 0.96 -2.94 5.91
CA MET A 69 0.35 -3.93 5.01
C MET A 69 -0.22 -5.10 5.84
N PRO A 70 -1.36 -4.91 6.52
CA PRO A 70 -1.92 -5.90 7.46
C PRO A 70 -2.68 -7.04 6.78
N GLU A 71 -2.63 -7.17 5.45
CA GLU A 71 -3.42 -8.13 4.67
C GLU A 71 -3.13 -9.59 5.09
N THR A 72 -1.90 -9.90 5.50
CA THR A 72 -1.53 -11.23 6.00
C THR A 72 -2.28 -11.62 7.27
N ALA A 73 -2.64 -10.65 8.12
CA ALA A 73 -3.39 -10.91 9.34
C ALA A 73 -4.83 -11.37 9.06
N ILE A 74 -5.40 -11.02 7.89
CA ILE A 74 -6.72 -11.50 7.44
C ILE A 74 -6.64 -12.69 6.47
N GLY A 75 -5.46 -13.29 6.33
CA GLY A 75 -5.23 -14.41 5.41
C GLY A 75 -5.24 -14.01 3.95
N PHE A 76 -4.88 -12.75 3.65
CA PHE A 76 -4.69 -12.22 2.31
C PHE A 76 -3.21 -11.89 2.07
N PHE A 77 -2.81 -11.70 0.81
CA PHE A 77 -1.44 -11.31 0.47
C PHE A 77 -1.33 -9.79 0.34
N THR A 78 -0.12 -9.26 0.30
CA THR A 78 0.09 -7.83 0.05
C THR A 78 -0.26 -7.47 -1.39
N ASP A 79 -1.47 -6.94 -1.56
CA ASP A 79 -2.06 -6.54 -2.82
C ASP A 79 -1.53 -5.17 -3.30
N VAL A 80 -2.23 -4.55 -4.25
CA VAL A 80 -1.97 -3.18 -4.75
C VAL A 80 -0.54 -2.90 -5.24
N GLY A 81 0.17 -3.93 -5.69
CA GLY A 81 1.56 -3.85 -6.10
C GLY A 81 2.59 -3.94 -4.95
N GLY A 82 2.19 -4.42 -3.77
CA GLY A 82 3.06 -4.65 -2.61
C GLY A 82 4.32 -5.43 -2.95
N SER A 83 4.17 -6.48 -3.74
CA SER A 83 5.31 -7.28 -4.22
C SER A 83 6.32 -6.48 -5.07
N TYR A 84 5.88 -5.39 -5.72
CA TYR A 84 6.74 -4.52 -6.52
C TYR A 84 7.51 -3.51 -5.64
N PHE A 85 6.81 -2.73 -4.82
CA PHE A 85 7.44 -1.63 -4.08
C PHE A 85 8.13 -2.10 -2.79
N LEU A 86 7.61 -3.13 -2.09
CA LEU A 86 8.25 -3.64 -0.87
C LEU A 86 9.63 -4.23 -1.18
N ALA A 87 9.76 -4.91 -2.33
CA ALA A 87 11.03 -5.46 -2.79
C ALA A 87 12.06 -4.38 -3.16
N ARG A 88 11.64 -3.11 -3.31
CA ARG A 88 12.46 -1.97 -3.76
C ARG A 88 12.61 -0.89 -2.69
N LEU A 89 12.17 -1.13 -1.45
CA LEU A 89 12.39 -0.19 -0.35
C LEU A 89 13.89 -0.04 -0.08
N LYS A 90 14.40 1.17 -0.35
CA LYS A 90 15.75 1.70 -0.03
C LYS A 90 16.83 0.62 0.18
N ASP A 91 17.03 -0.18 -0.86
CA ASP A 91 18.06 -1.22 -0.98
C ASP A 91 18.10 -2.27 0.16
N ASN A 92 17.00 -2.44 0.89
CA ASN A 92 16.89 -3.39 1.99
C ASN A 92 15.62 -4.23 1.88
N ILE A 93 15.73 -5.33 1.12
CA ILE A 93 14.66 -6.31 0.92
C ILE A 93 14.13 -6.87 2.24
N SER A 94 14.95 -6.96 3.29
CA SER A 94 14.56 -7.48 4.60
C SER A 94 13.50 -6.61 5.27
N ASN A 95 13.56 -5.28 5.08
CA ASN A 95 12.54 -4.37 5.61
C ASN A 95 11.20 -4.56 4.90
N GLY A 96 11.22 -4.67 3.56
CA GLY A 96 10.01 -4.92 2.79
C GLY A 96 9.37 -6.27 3.11
N LEU A 97 10.20 -7.32 3.24
CA LEU A 97 9.74 -8.65 3.63
C LEU A 97 9.18 -8.65 5.06
N PHE A 98 9.84 -7.97 5.99
CA PHE A 98 9.34 -7.81 7.36
C PHE A 98 7.96 -7.13 7.37
N LEU A 99 7.79 -6.02 6.65
CA LEU A 99 6.50 -5.34 6.58
C LEU A 99 5.42 -6.21 5.96
N GLY A 100 5.72 -6.86 4.85
CA GLY A 100 4.75 -7.69 4.13
C GLY A 100 4.35 -8.96 4.89
N LEU A 101 5.27 -9.59 5.63
CA LEU A 101 4.97 -10.80 6.38
C LEU A 101 4.28 -10.51 7.72
N THR A 102 4.74 -9.48 8.44
CA THR A 102 4.28 -9.21 9.82
C THR A 102 3.11 -8.25 9.89
N GLY A 103 2.85 -7.45 8.84
CA GLY A 103 1.89 -6.36 8.88
C GLY A 103 2.24 -5.26 9.89
N HIS A 104 3.53 -5.13 10.23
CA HIS A 104 3.99 -4.17 11.23
C HIS A 104 3.62 -2.73 10.85
N ARG A 105 3.21 -1.94 11.86
CA ARG A 105 2.81 -0.55 11.70
C ARG A 105 4.01 0.38 11.84
N LEU A 106 4.41 1.02 10.75
CA LEU A 106 5.43 2.05 10.76
C LEU A 106 4.82 3.41 11.07
N LYS A 107 5.51 4.16 11.93
CA LYS A 107 5.20 5.55 12.26
C LYS A 107 6.11 6.50 11.48
N ALA A 108 5.70 7.76 11.42
CA ALA A 108 6.27 8.77 10.53
C ALA A 108 7.80 8.82 10.40
N LYS A 109 8.54 8.80 11.52
CA LYS A 109 10.03 8.85 11.48
C LYS A 109 10.65 7.65 10.77
N ASP A 110 10.06 6.47 10.94
CA ASP A 110 10.54 5.25 10.31
C ASP A 110 10.17 5.19 8.82
N LEU A 111 9.07 5.82 8.41
CA LEU A 111 8.67 5.89 7.00
C LEU A 111 9.75 6.54 6.14
N LEU A 112 10.30 7.67 6.60
CA LEU A 112 11.38 8.36 5.90
C LEU A 112 12.68 7.53 5.95
N LYS A 113 12.99 6.95 7.11
CA LYS A 113 14.20 6.14 7.31
C LYS A 113 14.22 4.93 6.38
N TRP A 114 13.09 4.25 6.22
CA TRP A 114 12.95 3.01 5.44
C TRP A 114 12.65 3.28 3.97
N GLY A 115 12.54 4.55 3.56
CA GLY A 115 12.25 4.94 2.17
C GLY A 115 10.80 4.71 1.74
N VAL A 116 9.90 4.45 2.69
CA VAL A 116 8.45 4.33 2.42
C VAL A 116 7.89 5.71 2.08
N ALA A 117 8.24 6.75 2.85
CA ALA A 117 7.96 8.14 2.51
C ALA A 117 9.22 8.81 1.93
N THR A 118 9.03 9.77 1.02
CA THR A 118 10.12 10.57 0.45
C THR A 118 10.38 11.85 1.25
N ASN A 119 9.33 12.40 1.86
CA ASN A 119 9.37 13.65 2.60
C ASN A 119 8.59 13.53 3.91
N TYR A 120 8.85 14.45 4.82
CA TYR A 120 8.12 14.59 6.07
C TYR A 120 7.83 16.06 6.34
N ILE A 121 6.59 16.37 6.75
CA ILE A 121 6.17 17.70 7.20
C ILE A 121 5.37 17.56 8.49
N GLU A 122 5.45 18.56 9.38
CA GLU A 122 4.56 18.61 10.54
C GLU A 122 3.24 19.27 10.15
N THR A 123 2.10 18.75 10.63
CA THR A 123 0.83 19.43 10.40
C THR A 123 0.72 20.69 11.24
N SER A 124 0.31 21.80 10.63
CA SER A 124 -0.01 23.03 11.34
C SER A 124 -1.29 22.83 12.16
N ASN A 125 -1.27 23.22 13.43
CA ASN A 125 -2.46 23.28 14.28
C ASN A 125 -3.38 24.45 13.89
#